data_AF-A0A098Y2U3-F1
#
_entry.id   AF-A0A098Y2U3-F1
#
_cell.length_a   1.000
_cell.length_b   1.000
_cell.length_c   1.000
_cell.angle_alpha   90.00
_cell.angle_beta   90.00
_cell.angle_gamma   90.00
#
_symmetry.space_group_name_H-M   'P 1'
#
loop_
_entity.id
_entity.type
_entity.pdbx_description
1 polymer ?
#
loop_
_entity_poly.entity_id
_entity_poly.type
_entity_poly.pdbx_seq_one_letter_code
_entity_poly.pdbx_strand_id
1 'polypeptide(L)' 'MESLARDDHQWVVQPLLDAGLQLDEIRSLVFGLAFQGVVSEGREVLACIRDLVADRPAEVRAAWSEVVHRLFLLEPPT' A
#
# COMPACT_ATOMS: atom_id res chain seq x y z
N MET A 1 13.50 -10.12 20.08
CA MET A 1 12.24 -10.68 19.58
C MET A 1 11.61 -9.65 18.63
N GLU A 2 12.31 -9.32 17.55
CA GLU A 2 11.97 -8.17 16.68
C GLU A 2 11.91 -8.58 15.19
N SER A 3 12.25 -9.85 14.91
CA SER A 3 12.36 -10.38 13.55
C SER A 3 11.03 -10.90 12.99
N LEU A 4 10.13 -11.40 13.86
CA LEU A 4 8.84 -11.96 13.44
C LEU A 4 7.87 -10.87 12.97
N ALA A 5 7.78 -9.73 13.67
CA ALA A 5 6.90 -8.62 13.30
C ALA A 5 7.30 -7.90 12.00
N ARG A 6 8.57 -8.03 11.58
CA ARG A 6 9.09 -7.47 10.32
C ARG A 6 8.70 -8.35 9.12
N ASP A 7 8.70 -9.67 9.31
CA ASP A 7 8.28 -10.65 8.31
C ASP A 7 6.75 -10.59 8.08
N ASP A 8 6.00 -10.43 9.17
CA ASP A 8 4.52 -10.40 9.20
C ASP A 8 3.89 -9.22 8.47
N HIS A 9 4.66 -8.21 8.05
CA HIS A 9 4.15 -7.10 7.24
C HIS A 9 4.87 -6.94 5.90
N GLN A 10 5.99 -7.64 5.69
CA GLN A 10 6.71 -7.59 4.42
C GLN A 10 5.90 -8.26 3.30
N TRP A 11 5.10 -9.28 3.63
CA TRP A 11 4.20 -9.93 2.67
C TRP A 11 3.16 -8.96 2.07
N VAL A 12 2.79 -7.90 2.81
CA VAL A 12 1.83 -6.89 2.34
C VAL A 12 2.40 -6.12 1.17
N VAL A 13 3.67 -5.72 1.22
CA VAL A 13 4.33 -4.90 0.18
C VAL A 13 5.03 -5.72 -0.90
N GLN A 14 5.14 -7.04 -0.71
CA GLN A 14 5.80 -7.95 -1.64
C GLN A 14 5.33 -7.81 -3.10
N PRO A 15 4.04 -7.65 -3.43
CA PRO A 15 3.60 -7.46 -4.81
C PRO A 15 4.26 -6.28 -5.53
N LEU A 16 4.56 -5.19 -4.80
CA LEU A 16 5.23 -4.02 -5.36
C LEU A 16 6.73 -4.27 -5.56
N LEU A 17 7.34 -5.03 -4.65
CA LEU A 17 8.73 -5.48 -4.80
C LEU A 17 8.89 -6.39 -6.02
N ASP A 18 7.96 -7.34 -6.21
CA ASP A 18 7.91 -8.23 -7.38
C ASP A 18 7.64 -7.44 -8.68
N ALA A 19 6.87 -6.35 -8.61
CA ALA A 19 6.67 -5.41 -9.72
C ALA A 19 7.87 -4.47 -9.98
N GLY A 20 8.97 -4.63 -9.22
CA GLY A 20 10.24 -3.93 -9.44
C GLY A 20 10.36 -2.57 -8.74
N LEU A 21 9.42 -2.20 -7.85
CA LEU A 21 9.54 -0.96 -7.08
C LEU A 21 10.58 -1.08 -5.99
N GLN A 22 11.29 0.02 -5.76
CA GLN A 22 12.18 0.13 -4.63
C GLN A 22 11.41 0.46 -3.34
N LEU A 23 11.96 0.07 -2.19
CA LEU A 23 11.34 0.33 -0.88
C LEU A 23 11.04 1.81 -0.62
N ASP A 24 11.83 2.73 -1.18
CA ASP A 24 11.60 4.18 -1.05
C ASP A 24 10.36 4.65 -1.84
N GLU A 25 10.14 4.10 -3.03
CA GLU A 25 8.94 4.36 -3.83
C GLU A 25 7.70 3.79 -3.14
N ILE A 26 7.80 2.57 -2.62
CA ILE A 26 6.72 1.93 -1.85
C ILE A 26 6.38 2.77 -0.61
N ARG A 27 7.39 3.26 0.11
CA ARG A 27 7.20 4.14 1.27
C ARG A 27 6.44 5.41 0.90
N SER A 28 6.78 6.03 -0.22
CA SER A 28 6.10 7.23 -0.70
C SER A 28 4.62 6.96 -1.04
N LEU A 29 4.32 5.82 -1.67
CA LEU A 29 2.94 5.43 -1.98
C LEU A 29 2.11 5.18 -0.70
N VAL A 30 2.64 4.40 0.24
CA VAL A 30 1.96 4.11 1.51
C VAL A 30 1.78 5.38 2.34
N PHE A 31 2.79 6.25 2.38
CA PHE A 31 2.69 7.53 3.07
C PHE A 31 1.65 8.44 2.42
N GLY A 32 1.63 8.55 1.09
CA GLY A 32 0.63 9.34 0.36
C GLY A 32 -0.80 8.87 0.66
N LEU A 33 -1.02 7.55 0.67
CA LEU A 33 -2.32 6.96 1.00
C LEU A 33 -2.75 7.28 2.44
N ALA A 34 -1.85 7.06 3.41
CA ALA A 34 -2.13 7.32 4.83
C ALA A 34 -2.38 8.82 5.09
N PHE A 35 -1.55 9.68 4.51
CA PHE A 35 -1.68 11.14 4.63
C PHE A 35 -3.03 11.63 4.09
N GLN A 36 -3.46 11.13 2.93
CA GLN A 36 -4.76 11.46 2.35
C GLN A 36 -5.92 10.96 3.20
N GLY A 37 -5.80 9.77 3.81
CA GLY A 37 -6.76 9.29 4.80
C GLY A 37 -6.93 10.24 5.99
N VAL A 38 -5.83 10.79 6.50
CA VAL A 38 -5.83 11.75 7.62
C VAL A 38 -6.41 13.11 7.19
N VAL A 39 -5.98 13.65 6.05
CA VAL A 39 -6.36 15.01 5.61
C VAL A 39 -7.80 15.07 5.08
N SER A 40 -8.27 14.05 4.37
CA SER A 40 -9.63 14.01 3.81
C SER A 40 -10.67 13.35 4.74
N GLU A 41 -10.30 13.08 6.00
CA GLU A 41 -11.16 12.38 6.98
C GLU A 41 -11.76 11.07 6.40
N GLY A 42 -10.96 10.33 5.62
CA GLY A 42 -11.37 9.08 4.98
C GLY A 42 -12.27 9.19 3.75
N ARG A 43 -12.83 10.37 3.41
CA ARG A 43 -13.83 10.51 2.33
C ARG A 43 -13.28 10.30 0.91
N GLU A 44 -11.98 10.47 0.71
CA GLU A 44 -11.35 10.45 -0.63
C GLU A 44 -10.30 9.35 -0.80
N VAL A 45 -10.15 8.45 0.18
CA VAL A 45 -9.11 7.40 0.19
C VAL A 45 -9.23 6.47 -1.03
N LEU A 46 -10.45 6.08 -1.41
CA LEU A 46 -10.69 5.21 -2.58
C LEU A 46 -10.29 5.87 -3.90
N ALA A 47 -10.53 7.17 -4.05
CA ALA A 47 -10.11 7.91 -5.24
C ALA A 47 -8.57 8.03 -5.27
N CYS A 48 -7.97 8.32 -4.12
CA CYS A 48 -6.53 8.45 -3.96
C CYS A 48 -5.76 7.15 -4.28
N ILE A 49 -6.31 5.98 -3.92
CA ILE A 49 -5.71 4.67 -4.22
C ILE A 49 -5.39 4.54 -5.71
N ARG A 50 -6.31 4.95 -6.59
CA ARG A 50 -6.09 4.88 -8.04
C ARG A 50 -5.18 6.00 -8.55
N ASP A 51 -5.30 7.20 -7.98
CA ASP A 51 -4.59 8.38 -8.44
C ASP A 51 -3.07 8.28 -8.21
N LEU A 52 -2.66 7.75 -7.04
CA LEU A 52 -1.25 7.60 -6.65
C LEU A 52 -0.40 6.77 -7.63
N VAL A 53 -1.03 5.87 -8.39
CA VAL A 53 -0.36 4.99 -9.35
C VAL A 53 -0.85 5.18 -10.78
N ALA A 54 -1.60 6.26 -11.07
CA ALA A 54 -2.22 6.47 -12.38
C ALA A 54 -1.20 6.53 -13.53
N ASP A 55 -0.05 7.15 -13.29
CA ASP A 55 1.06 7.28 -14.26
C ASP A 55 1.98 6.05 -14.31
N ARG A 56 1.76 5.05 -13.44
CA ARG A 56 2.64 3.88 -13.33
C ARG A 56 2.25 2.77 -14.33
N PRO A 57 3.18 1.85 -14.66
CA PRO A 57 2.90 0.69 -15.50
C PRO A 57 1.71 -0.14 -14.98
N ALA A 58 1.05 -0.88 -15.89
CA ALA A 58 -0.13 -1.68 -15.53
C ALA A 58 0.17 -2.72 -14.43
N GLU A 59 1.36 -3.30 -14.46
CA GLU A 59 1.83 -4.27 -13.46
C GLU A 59 1.93 -3.65 -12.05
N VAL A 60 2.45 -2.43 -11.96
CA VAL A 60 2.54 -1.67 -10.70
C VAL A 60 1.15 -1.29 -10.18
N ARG A 61 0.24 -0.91 -11.09
CA ARG A 61 -1.16 -0.60 -10.72
C ARG A 61 -1.89 -1.81 -10.16
N ALA A 62 -1.71 -2.98 -10.78
CA ALA A 62 -2.28 -4.24 -10.30
C ALA A 62 -1.67 -4.64 -8.94
N ALA A 63 -0.35 -4.57 -8.81
CA ALA A 63 0.35 -4.83 -7.56
C ALA A 63 -0.10 -3.90 -6.43
N TRP A 64 -0.30 -2.61 -6.70
CA TRP A 64 -0.80 -1.64 -5.73
C TRP A 64 -2.21 -1.96 -5.24
N SER A 65 -3.12 -2.34 -6.15
CA SER A 65 -4.47 -2.78 -5.76
C SER A 65 -4.42 -3.99 -4.83
N GLU A 66 -3.52 -4.93 -5.07
CA GLU A 66 -3.31 -6.10 -4.21
C GLU A 66 -2.76 -5.71 -2.83
N VAL A 67 -1.76 -4.83 -2.76
CA VAL A 67 -1.22 -4.32 -1.48
C VAL A 67 -2.30 -3.61 -0.67
N VAL A 68 -3.10 -2.76 -1.31
CA VAL A 68 -4.21 -2.06 -0.67
C VAL A 68 -5.25 -3.05 -0.14
N HIS A 69 -5.59 -4.07 -0.93
CA HIS A 69 -6.49 -5.14 -0.48
C HIS A 69 -5.93 -5.86 0.76
N ARG A 70 -4.64 -6.21 0.76
CA ARG A 70 -3.96 -6.84 1.91
C ARG A 70 -3.94 -5.94 3.15
N LEU A 71 -3.74 -4.63 2.98
CA LEU A 71 -3.79 -3.65 4.07
C LEU A 71 -5.18 -3.55 4.71
N PHE A 72 -6.25 -3.63 3.92
CA PHE A 72 -7.62 -3.59 4.44
C PHE A 72 -8.10 -4.94 4.97
N LEU A 73 -7.56 -6.06 4.48
CA LEU A 73 -7.83 -7.40 5.03
C LEU A 73 -7.19 -7.61 6.41
N LEU A 74 -6.20 -6.80 6.80
CA LEU A 74 -5.62 -6.76 8.14
C LEU A 74 -6.52 -6.04 9.16
N GLU A 75 -7.85 -6.22 9.09
CA GLU A 75 -8.72 -5.87 10.21
C GLU A 75 -8.32 -6.71 11.43
N PRO A 76 -8.01 -6.10 12.59
CA PRO A 76 -7.85 -6.89 13.81
C PRO A 76 -9.20 -7.57 14.12
N PRO A 77 -9.21 -8.88 14.46
CA PRO A 77 -10.43 -9.52 14.93
C PRO A 77 -10.95 -8.80 16.18
N THR A 78 -12.27 -8.61 16.21
CA THR A 78 -13.04 -7.87 17.22
C THR A 78 -12.93 -8.48 18.61
#